data_AF-A0A1Z9GUB3-F1
#
_entry.id   AF-A0A1Z9GUB3-F1
#
_cell.length_a   1.000
_cell.length_b   1.000
_cell.length_c   1.000
_cell.angle_alpha   90.00
_cell.angle_beta   90.00
_cell.angle_gamma   90.00
#
_symmetry.space_group_name_H-M   'P 1'
#
loop_
_entity.id
_entity.type
_entity.pdbx_description
1 polymer ?
#
loop_
_entity_poly.entity_id
_entity_poly.type
_entity_poly.pdbx_seq_one_letter_code
_entity_poly.pdbx_strand_id
1 'polypeptide(L)'
;AIENAKQQGILASGPYSPDTIFLRHQAGEFDAVVAMYHDQALVPLKLMGFGKSVNITLGLPLIRTSVDHGTAFDRAATFNSDSSSMEAAIQSALRLCRNSIVAGDAN
;
A
#
# COMPACT_ATOMS: atom_id res chain seq x y z
N ALA A 1 4.24 -1.75 21.66
CA ALA A 1 4.34 -2.06 20.22
C ALA A 1 5.63 -1.51 19.62
N ILE A 2 5.83 -0.18 19.55
CA ILE A 2 7.05 0.43 18.96
C ILE A 2 8.34 -0.10 19.61
N GLU A 3 8.43 -0.09 20.94
CA GLU A 3 9.62 -0.61 21.64
C GLU A 3 9.86 -2.11 21.38
N ASN A 4 8.79 -2.90 21.24
CA ASN A 4 8.93 -4.31 20.91
C ASN A 4 9.39 -4.52 19.45
N ALA A 5 8.89 -3.72 18.50
CA ALA A 5 9.37 -3.73 17.12
C ALA A 5 10.86 -3.35 17.05
N LYS A 6 11.29 -2.34 17.82
CA LYS A 6 12.71 -1.99 17.95
C LYS A 6 13.54 -3.13 18.53
N GLN A 7 13.05 -3.83 19.55
CA GLN A 7 13.72 -5.02 20.11
C GLN A 7 13.85 -6.17 19.08
N GLN A 8 12.96 -6.22 18.08
CA GLN A 8 13.03 -7.15 16.95
C GLN A 8 13.89 -6.63 15.78
N GLY A 9 14.58 -5.50 15.94
CA GLY A 9 15.43 -4.90 14.90
C GLY A 9 14.69 -4.11 13.82
N ILE A 10 13.40 -3.84 13.99
CA ILE A 10 12.61 -3.02 13.06
C ILE A 10 12.88 -1.54 13.35
N LEU A 11 13.21 -0.76 12.31
CA LEU A 11 13.32 0.69 12.40
C LEU A 11 11.94 1.33 12.55
N ALA A 12 11.37 1.24 13.75
CA ALA A 12 10.06 1.79 14.09
C ALA A 12 10.19 3.02 15.00
N SER A 13 9.38 4.05 14.72
CA SER A 13 9.32 5.28 15.51
C SER A 13 7.89 5.83 15.57
N GLY A 14 7.64 6.71 16.54
CA GLY A 14 6.32 7.26 16.84
C GLY A 14 5.97 7.19 18.34
N PRO A 15 4.71 7.42 18.72
CA PRO A 15 3.59 7.77 17.84
C PRO A 15 3.78 9.14 17.19
N TYR A 16 3.24 9.31 15.99
CA TYR A 16 3.22 10.59 15.27
C TYR A 16 1.79 11.07 15.12
N SER A 17 1.61 12.39 14.99
CA SER A 17 0.30 12.94 14.66
C SER A 17 -0.10 12.50 13.23
N PRO A 18 -1.32 11.96 13.03
CA PRO A 18 -1.80 11.59 11.70
C PRO A 18 -1.90 12.77 10.74
N ASP A 19 -2.08 13.99 11.25
CA ASP A 19 -2.27 15.18 10.42
C ASP A 19 -1.00 15.60 9.67
N THR A 20 0.18 15.14 10.11
CA THR A 20 1.47 15.52 9.52
C THR A 20 2.26 14.34 8.96
N ILE A 21 2.02 13.13 9.46
CA ILE A 21 2.86 11.96 9.11
C ILE A 21 2.82 11.62 7.62
N PHE A 22 1.68 11.81 6.94
CA PHE A 22 1.55 11.52 5.51
C PHE A 22 2.30 12.52 4.63
N LEU A 23 2.36 13.81 5.02
CA LEU A 23 3.18 14.81 4.32
C LEU A 23 4.67 14.53 4.50
N ARG A 24 5.08 14.10 5.70
CA ARG A 24 6.47 13.70 5.98
C ARG A 24 6.87 12.44 5.21
N HIS A 25 5.96 11.46 5.11
CA HIS A 25 6.15 10.29 4.25
C HIS A 25 6.29 10.69 2.78
N GLN A 26 5.42 11.58 2.28
CA GLN A 26 5.52 12.10 0.92
C GLN A 26 6.84 12.87 0.67
N ALA A 27 7.40 13.51 1.70
CA ALA A 27 8.71 14.15 1.67
C ALA A 27 9.90 13.16 1.75
N GLY A 28 9.64 11.86 1.86
CA GLY A 28 10.67 10.81 1.87
C GLY A 28 11.26 10.48 3.23
N GLU A 29 10.66 10.95 4.34
CA GLU A 29 11.16 10.65 5.69
C GLU A 29 10.92 9.21 6.13
N PHE A 30 9.97 8.50 5.51
CA PHE A 30 9.55 7.15 5.91
C PHE A 30 9.30 6.27 4.68
N ASP A 31 9.71 5.00 4.74
CA ASP A 31 9.37 4.02 3.69
C ASP A 31 7.91 3.56 3.78
N ALA A 32 7.34 3.53 4.99
CA ALA A 32 5.96 3.11 5.26
C ALA A 32 5.38 3.81 6.49
N VAL A 33 4.05 3.96 6.51
CA VAL A 33 3.28 4.48 7.64
C VAL A 33 2.29 3.42 8.11
N VAL A 34 2.28 3.12 9.40
CA VAL A 34 1.27 2.26 10.03
C VAL A 34 0.21 3.15 10.68
N ALA A 35 -0.98 3.21 10.07
CA ALA A 35 -2.14 3.85 10.68
C ALA A 35 -2.85 2.89 11.62
N MET A 36 -3.49 3.44 12.65
CA MET A 36 -4.22 2.69 13.66
C MET A 36 -5.61 2.25 13.19
N TYR A 37 -6.20 2.94 12.22
CA TYR A 37 -7.51 2.61 11.65
C TYR A 37 -7.65 3.08 10.20
N HIS A 38 -8.69 2.58 9.53
CA HIS A 38 -8.91 2.70 8.09
C HIS A 38 -8.89 4.14 7.57
N ASP A 39 -9.77 5.00 8.08
CA ASP A 39 -9.92 6.37 7.54
C ASP A 39 -8.72 7.26 7.85
N GLN A 40 -7.93 6.93 8.88
CA GLN A 40 -6.69 7.63 9.18
C GLN A 40 -5.67 7.52 8.04
N ALA A 41 -5.66 6.40 7.29
CA ALA A 41 -4.77 6.20 6.15
C ALA A 41 -5.44 6.40 4.80
N LEU A 42 -6.68 5.91 4.62
CA LEU A 42 -7.30 5.92 3.30
C LEU A 42 -7.65 7.33 2.83
N VAL A 43 -8.11 8.21 3.71
CA VAL A 43 -8.39 9.61 3.33
C VAL A 43 -7.13 10.29 2.76
N PRO A 44 -5.99 10.35 3.46
CA PRO A 44 -4.78 10.97 2.91
C PRO A 44 -4.22 10.22 1.70
N LEU A 45 -4.25 8.88 1.67
CA LEU A 45 -3.80 8.11 0.51
C LEU A 45 -4.59 8.47 -0.76
N LYS A 46 -5.91 8.59 -0.65
CA LYS A 46 -6.79 8.97 -1.75
C LYS A 46 -6.53 10.41 -2.22
N LEU A 47 -6.24 11.32 -1.31
CA LEU A 47 -5.90 12.71 -1.65
C LEU A 47 -4.54 12.82 -2.36
N MET A 48 -3.55 12.02 -1.95
CA MET A 48 -2.21 12.05 -2.53
C MET A 48 -2.10 11.31 -3.87
N GLY A 49 -2.93 10.30 -4.13
CA GLY A 49 -2.72 9.36 -5.24
C GLY A 49 -3.99 8.78 -5.84
N PHE A 50 -5.08 9.55 -5.92
CA PHE A 50 -6.36 9.08 -6.46
C PHE A 50 -6.19 8.37 -7.82
N GLY A 51 -6.71 7.15 -7.92
CA GLY A 51 -6.70 6.34 -9.14
C GLY A 51 -5.43 5.50 -9.38
N LYS A 52 -4.33 5.76 -8.65
CA LYS A 52 -3.04 5.04 -8.81
C LYS A 52 -2.62 4.21 -7.61
N SER A 53 -3.37 4.28 -6.52
CA SER A 53 -3.16 3.43 -5.34
C SER A 53 -3.46 1.96 -5.64
N VAL A 54 -2.71 1.07 -4.98
CA VAL A 54 -2.83 -0.37 -5.10
C VAL A 54 -2.99 -0.96 -3.71
N ASN A 55 -3.97 -1.85 -3.54
CA ASN A 55 -4.11 -2.64 -2.33
C ASN A 55 -3.20 -3.87 -2.42
N ILE A 56 -2.29 -4.03 -1.48
CA ILE A 56 -1.38 -5.18 -1.37
C ILE A 56 -1.69 -5.91 -0.06
N THR A 57 -1.91 -7.22 -0.11
CA THR A 57 -2.17 -8.01 1.09
C THR A 57 -0.90 -8.72 1.54
N LEU A 58 -0.38 -8.29 2.69
CA LEU A 58 0.81 -8.88 3.33
C LEU A 58 0.41 -10.07 4.21
N GLY A 59 1.33 -11.03 4.39
CA GLY A 59 1.15 -12.19 5.27
C GLY A 59 0.52 -13.43 4.62
N LEU A 60 0.17 -13.38 3.33
CA LEU A 60 -0.28 -14.54 2.57
C LEU A 60 0.90 -15.37 2.01
N PRO A 61 0.71 -16.68 1.73
CA PRO A 61 1.72 -17.51 1.08
C PRO A 61 1.81 -17.27 -0.45
N LEU A 62 1.16 -16.22 -0.95
CA LEU A 62 1.16 -15.82 -2.36
C LEU A 62 1.14 -14.30 -2.47
N ILE A 63 1.57 -13.79 -3.63
CA ILE A 63 1.47 -12.35 -3.94
C ILE A 63 0.04 -12.04 -4.33
N ARG A 64 -0.60 -11.14 -3.58
CA ARG A 64 -1.95 -10.62 -3.87
C ARG A 64 -1.94 -9.11 -3.92
N THR A 65 -2.30 -8.57 -5.08
CA THR A 65 -2.60 -7.15 -5.30
C THR A 65 -4.07 -7.00 -5.73
N SER A 66 -4.62 -5.79 -5.59
CA SER A 66 -5.98 -5.47 -5.99
C SER A 66 -6.10 -3.99 -6.30
N VAL A 67 -7.10 -3.66 -7.12
CA VAL A 67 -7.56 -2.28 -7.34
C VAL A 67 -8.00 -1.64 -6.02
N ASP A 68 -7.98 -0.30 -5.99
CA ASP A 68 -8.37 0.51 -4.83
C ASP A 68 -9.75 1.19 -5.02
N HIS A 69 -10.52 0.79 -6.05
CA HIS A 69 -11.88 1.28 -6.27
C HIS A 69 -12.93 0.20 -6.03
N GLY A 70 -14.19 0.62 -5.87
CA GLY A 70 -15.35 -0.26 -5.78
C GLY A 70 -15.80 -0.77 -7.15
N THR A 71 -16.99 -1.36 -7.19
CA THR A 71 -17.52 -2.02 -8.40
C THR A 71 -17.99 -1.07 -9.49
N ALA A 72 -18.32 0.18 -9.17
CA ALA A 72 -18.85 1.18 -10.10
C ALA A 72 -19.97 0.61 -11.01
N PHE A 73 -21.01 0.03 -10.39
CA PHE A 73 -22.07 -0.69 -11.11
C PHE A 73 -22.80 0.17 -12.16
N ASP A 74 -22.91 1.47 -11.92
CA ASP A 74 -23.44 2.47 -12.84
C ASP A 74 -22.63 2.56 -14.15
N ARG A 75 -21.39 2.05 -14.18
CA ARG A 75 -20.46 2.08 -15.32
C ARG A 75 -20.20 0.71 -15.96
N ALA A 76 -20.80 -0.37 -15.44
CA ALA A 76 -20.43 -1.72 -15.88
C ALA A 76 -20.71 -1.98 -17.39
N ALA A 77 -21.73 -1.34 -17.95
CA ALA A 77 -22.14 -1.51 -19.36
C ALA A 77 -21.79 -0.31 -20.26
N THR A 78 -21.09 0.70 -19.74
CA THR A 78 -20.76 1.91 -20.50
C THR A 78 -19.45 1.80 -21.28
N PHE A 79 -18.63 0.77 -20.99
CA PHE A 79 -17.32 0.53 -21.60
C PHE A 79 -16.38 1.74 -21.56
N ASN A 80 -16.50 2.58 -20.52
CA ASN A 80 -15.73 3.83 -20.37
C ASN A 80 -15.05 3.95 -18.98
N SER A 81 -14.80 2.83 -18.31
CA SER A 81 -14.08 2.80 -17.03
C SER A 81 -12.58 2.96 -17.23
N ASP A 82 -11.91 3.62 -16.29
CA ASP A 82 -10.47 3.78 -16.28
C ASP A 82 -9.79 2.50 -15.77
N SER A 83 -8.91 1.90 -16.58
CA SER A 83 -8.14 0.70 -16.26
C SER A 83 -6.87 0.97 -15.44
N SER A 84 -6.51 2.24 -15.20
CA SER A 84 -5.23 2.63 -14.60
C SER A 84 -4.94 1.97 -13.24
N SER A 85 -5.95 1.83 -12.37
CA SER A 85 -5.80 1.15 -11.07
C SER A 85 -5.52 -0.35 -11.24
N MET A 86 -6.18 -1.01 -12.21
CA MET A 86 -5.95 -2.43 -12.51
C MET A 86 -4.54 -2.64 -13.08
N GLU A 87 -4.13 -1.78 -14.01
CA GLU A 87 -2.78 -1.80 -14.57
C GLU A 87 -1.73 -1.60 -13.48
N ALA A 88 -1.92 -0.62 -12.58
CA ALA A 88 -1.04 -0.40 -11.44
C ALA A 88 -0.95 -1.62 -10.51
N ALA A 89 -2.09 -2.29 -10.25
CA ALA A 89 -2.13 -3.50 -9.43
C ALA A 89 -1.35 -4.67 -10.06
N ILE A 90 -1.47 -4.86 -11.38
CA ILE A 90 -0.73 -5.88 -12.13
C ILE A 90 0.77 -5.55 -12.12
N GLN A 91 1.16 -4.30 -12.40
CA GLN A 91 2.56 -3.89 -12.40
C GLN A 91 3.21 -4.04 -11.02
N SER A 92 2.46 -3.75 -9.95
CA SER A 92 2.91 -3.96 -8.57
C SER A 92 3.16 -5.45 -8.29
N ALA A 93 2.26 -6.34 -8.72
CA ALA A 93 2.45 -7.78 -8.59
C ALA A 93 3.72 -8.27 -9.34
N LEU A 94 3.91 -7.82 -10.59
CA LEU A 94 5.11 -8.16 -11.37
C LEU A 94 6.40 -7.69 -10.70
N ARG A 95 6.41 -6.48 -10.12
CA ARG A 95 7.55 -5.95 -9.37
C ARG A 95 7.85 -6.80 -8.13
N LEU A 96 6.82 -7.18 -7.38
CA LEU A 96 6.98 -8.06 -6.22
C LEU A 96 7.53 -9.42 -6.63
N CYS A 97 6.98 -10.06 -7.67
CA CYS A 97 7.47 -11.35 -8.18
C CYS A 97 8.96 -11.33 -8.53
N ARG A 98 9.42 -10.27 -9.21
CA ARG A 98 10.85 -10.12 -9.58
C ARG A 98 11.76 -10.03 -8.36
N ASN A 99 11.30 -9.37 -7.30
CA ASN A 99 12.09 -9.18 -6.08
C ASN A 99 12.00 -10.37 -5.12
N SER A 100 10.90 -11.15 -5.15
CA SER A 100 10.70 -12.31 -4.28
C SER A 100 11.55 -13.52 -4.64
N ILE A 101 11.97 -13.65 -5.90
CA ILE A 101 12.82 -14.78 -6.35
C ILE A 101 14.22 -14.75 -5.71
N VAL A 102 14.70 -13.58 -5.26
CA VAL A 102 16.03 -13.46 -4.65
C VAL A 102 16.09 -13.95 -3.19
N ALA A 103 14.96 -14.04 -2.50
CA ALA A 103 14.91 -14.46 -1.10
C ALA A 103 14.77 -15.97 -0.89
N GLY A 104 14.60 -16.75 -1.97
CA GLY A 104 14.32 -18.19 -1.92
C GLY A 104 15.52 -19.12 -1.83
N ASP A 105 16.74 -18.62 -2.06
CA ASP A 105 17.97 -19.44 -2.15
C ASP A 105 18.88 -19.31 -0.92
N ALA A 106 18.32 -19.02 0.26
CA ALA A 106 19.04 -19.02 1.53
C ALA A 106 18.42 -20.04 2.49
N ASN A 107 18.68 -21.32 2.23
CA ASN A 107 18.68 -22.41 3.22
C ASN A 107 19.67 -23.50 2.76
#